data_AF-A0A9X4R9A9-F1
#
_entry.id   AF-A0A9X4R9A9-F1
#
_cell.length_a   1.000
_cell.length_b   1.000
_cell.length_c   1.000
_cell.angle_alpha   90.00
_cell.angle_beta   90.00
_cell.angle_gamma   90.00
#
_symmetry.space_group_name_H-M   'P 1'
#
loop_
_entity.id
_entity.type
_entity.pdbx_description
1 polymer ?
#
loop_
_entity_poly.entity_id
_entity_poly.type
_entity_poly.pdbx_seq_one_letter_code
_entity_poly.pdbx_strand_id
1 'polypeptide(L)'
;MSSAGGRGVHGIVSSGREEHHVERHFDIRKQIMLGFFNGREQYDVLIDPGQGTLMFNGRDIYWLTDNEQRMSDTINNAIEIWLSDGSIEEVLVPSSASRVARSDGPSGRKHEE
;
A
#
# COMPACT_ATOMS: atom_id res chain seq x y z
N MET A 1 31.13 -41.09 -38.45
CA MET A 1 30.02 -40.23 -38.90
C MET A 1 29.29 -39.74 -37.66
N SER A 2 29.28 -38.42 -37.52
CA SER A 2 28.42 -37.51 -36.75
C SER A 2 27.83 -37.91 -35.39
N SER A 3 28.42 -37.24 -34.39
CA SER A 3 27.88 -36.76 -33.12
C SER A 3 26.36 -36.52 -33.07
N ALA A 4 25.73 -37.05 -32.01
CA ALA A 4 24.35 -36.79 -31.62
C ALA A 4 24.31 -36.03 -30.28
N GLY A 5 23.37 -35.08 -30.17
CA GLY A 5 22.80 -34.66 -28.89
C GLY A 5 23.39 -33.39 -28.29
N GLY A 6 23.10 -32.24 -28.93
CA GLY A 6 23.35 -30.92 -28.35
C GLY A 6 22.60 -30.70 -27.04
N ARG A 7 23.32 -30.13 -26.07
CA ARG A 7 22.84 -29.61 -24.79
C ARG A 7 21.74 -28.56 -25.01
N GLY A 8 20.53 -28.85 -24.55
CA GLY A 8 19.49 -27.85 -24.29
C GLY A 8 19.52 -27.45 -22.83
N VAL A 9 20.31 -26.42 -22.49
CA VAL A 9 20.23 -25.74 -21.20
C VAL A 9 19.35 -24.52 -21.42
N HIS A 10 18.08 -24.54 -20.99
CA HIS A 10 17.31 -23.32 -20.78
C HIS A 10 16.10 -23.65 -19.89
N GLY A 11 16.33 -23.51 -18.59
CA GLY A 11 15.30 -23.57 -17.56
C GLY A 11 15.65 -22.55 -16.49
N ILE A 12 15.75 -21.27 -16.87
CA ILE A 12 15.71 -20.18 -15.90
C ILE A 12 14.24 -20.02 -15.55
N VAL A 13 13.82 -20.78 -14.54
CA VAL A 13 12.48 -20.73 -13.99
C VAL A 13 12.43 -19.57 -13.00
N SER A 14 11.45 -18.72 -13.19
CA SER A 14 10.92 -17.73 -12.24
C SER A 14 11.89 -16.64 -11.79
N SER A 15 11.93 -15.57 -12.60
CA SER A 15 12.01 -14.23 -12.04
C SER A 15 10.76 -13.98 -11.18
N GLY A 16 10.79 -14.45 -9.93
CA GLY A 16 9.94 -13.92 -8.88
C GLY A 16 10.39 -12.48 -8.62
N ARG A 17 9.97 -11.55 -9.49
CA ARG A 17 9.84 -10.17 -9.04
C ARG A 17 8.79 -10.23 -7.96
N GLU A 18 9.22 -10.10 -6.71
CA GLU A 18 8.38 -9.44 -5.72
C GLU A 18 7.93 -8.15 -6.39
N GLU A 19 6.73 -8.15 -6.95
CA GLU A 19 6.00 -6.92 -7.20
C GLU A 19 5.77 -6.36 -5.80
N HIS A 20 6.71 -5.54 -5.34
CA HIS A 20 6.48 -4.61 -4.26
C HIS A 20 5.32 -3.74 -4.75
N HIS A 21 4.09 -4.15 -4.42
CA HIS A 21 2.93 -3.32 -4.60
C HIS A 21 3.16 -2.07 -3.74
N VAL A 22 3.58 -0.99 -4.40
CA VAL A 22 3.83 0.27 -3.73
C VAL A 22 2.47 0.78 -3.27
N GLU A 23 2.29 0.84 -1.95
CA GLU A 23 1.11 1.44 -1.34
C GLU A 23 1.08 2.92 -1.70
N ARG A 24 0.02 3.33 -2.40
CA ARG A 24 -0.23 4.71 -2.80
C ARG A 24 -1.25 5.29 -1.85
N HIS A 25 -1.00 6.51 -1.38
CA HIS A 25 -1.87 7.20 -0.45
C HIS A 25 -2.39 8.47 -1.10
N PHE A 26 -3.63 8.84 -0.78
CA PHE A 26 -4.28 9.98 -1.38
C PHE A 26 -5.03 10.83 -0.36
N ASP A 27 -4.86 12.14 -0.48
CA ASP A 27 -5.72 13.12 0.16
C ASP A 27 -7.04 13.23 -0.62
N ILE A 28 -8.15 13.32 0.10
CA ILE A 28 -9.47 13.56 -0.47
C ILE A 28 -9.66 15.08 -0.60
N ARG A 29 -9.77 15.57 -1.85
CA ARG A 29 -9.89 16.99 -2.20
C ARG A 29 -11.32 17.40 -2.53
N LYS A 30 -12.15 16.47 -3.00
CA LYS A 30 -13.59 16.64 -3.22
C LYS A 30 -14.34 15.48 -2.60
N GLN A 31 -15.65 15.64 -2.41
CA GLN A 31 -16.48 14.55 -1.92
C GLN A 31 -16.44 13.35 -2.88
N ILE A 32 -16.23 12.16 -2.33
CA ILE A 32 -16.22 10.88 -3.06
C ILE A 32 -17.20 9.90 -2.42
N MET A 33 -17.56 8.85 -3.15
CA MET A 33 -18.43 7.79 -2.65
C MET A 33 -17.68 6.46 -2.61
N LEU A 34 -17.66 5.81 -1.44
CA LEU A 34 -17.12 4.47 -1.26
C LEU A 34 -18.21 3.48 -0.91
N GLY A 35 -18.16 2.31 -1.55
CA GLY A 35 -19.04 1.18 -1.25
C GLY A 35 -18.37 0.27 -0.22
N PHE A 36 -19.16 -0.25 0.72
CA PHE A 36 -18.70 -1.18 1.75
C PHE A 36 -19.65 -2.37 1.88
N PHE A 37 -19.12 -3.50 2.32
CA PHE A 37 -19.89 -4.67 2.72
C PHE A 37 -19.56 -5.10 4.15
N ASN A 38 -20.57 -5.32 4.98
CA ASN A 38 -20.40 -5.76 6.37
C ASN A 38 -20.68 -7.25 6.58
N GLY A 39 -20.73 -8.05 5.51
CA GLY A 39 -21.11 -9.47 5.58
C GLY A 39 -22.63 -9.71 5.47
N ARG A 40 -23.46 -8.67 5.55
CA ARG A 40 -24.92 -8.76 5.44
C ARG A 40 -25.49 -7.85 4.36
N GLU A 41 -25.02 -6.62 4.31
CA GLU A 41 -25.52 -5.60 3.39
C GLU A 41 -24.37 -4.84 2.73
N GLN A 42 -24.61 -4.42 1.48
CA GLN A 42 -23.78 -3.43 0.79
C GLN A 42 -24.40 -2.05 0.97
N TYR A 43 -23.56 -1.05 1.25
CA TYR A 43 -23.98 0.32 1.43
C TYR A 43 -22.88 1.29 0.98
N ASP A 44 -23.31 2.47 0.55
CA ASP A 44 -22.41 3.54 0.11
C ASP A 44 -22.24 4.59 1.21
N VAL A 45 -21.04 5.15 1.30
CA VAL A 45 -20.71 6.26 2.20
C VAL A 45 -20.12 7.40 1.39
N LEU A 46 -20.70 8.59 1.52
CA LEU A 46 -20.11 9.83 1.04
C LEU A 46 -19.04 10.29 2.02
N ILE A 47 -17.85 10.58 1.49
CA ILE A 47 -16.69 10.99 2.28
C ILE A 47 -16.30 12.38 1.84
N ASP A 48 -16.31 13.31 2.79
CA ASP A 48 -15.92 14.70 2.59
C ASP A 48 -14.39 14.89 2.75
N PRO A 49 -13.83 15.96 2.16
CA PRO A 49 -12.43 16.33 2.38
C PRO A 49 -12.10 16.43 3.87
N GLY A 50 -10.98 15.83 4.28
CA GLY A 50 -10.49 15.84 5.67
C GLY A 50 -11.09 14.78 6.59
N GLN A 51 -12.03 13.95 6.13
CA GLN A 51 -12.56 12.81 6.91
C GLN A 51 -11.64 11.57 6.87
N GLY A 52 -10.40 11.71 6.39
CA GLY A 52 -9.42 10.64 6.28
C GLY A 52 -8.65 10.70 4.96
N THR A 53 -7.95 9.62 4.67
CA THR A 53 -7.17 9.43 3.44
C THR A 53 -7.54 8.12 2.76
N LEU A 54 -7.31 8.03 1.45
CA LEU A 54 -7.39 6.74 0.75
C LEU A 54 -6.01 6.07 0.70
N MET A 55 -6.00 4.75 0.75
CA MET A 55 -4.83 3.93 0.42
C MET A 55 -5.21 2.94 -0.68
N PHE A 56 -4.34 2.77 -1.67
CA PHE A 56 -4.46 1.77 -2.72
C PHE A 56 -3.19 0.93 -2.78
N ASN A 57 -3.32 -0.37 -2.57
CA ASN A 57 -2.19 -1.31 -2.63
C ASN A 57 -2.04 -1.98 -4.02
N GLY A 58 -2.62 -1.41 -5.07
CA GLY A 58 -2.65 -2.03 -6.41
C GLY A 58 -3.80 -3.01 -6.63
N ARG A 59 -4.51 -3.42 -5.57
CA ARG A 59 -5.62 -4.38 -5.65
C ARG A 59 -6.88 -3.93 -4.92
N ASP A 60 -6.76 -3.32 -3.77
CA ASP A 60 -7.88 -2.99 -2.91
C ASP A 60 -7.77 -1.50 -2.52
N ILE A 61 -8.94 -0.85 -2.43
CA ILE A 61 -9.05 0.52 -1.94
C ILE A 61 -9.38 0.45 -0.45
N TYR A 62 -8.66 1.23 0.35
CA TYR A 62 -8.94 1.38 1.77
C TYR A 62 -9.21 2.83 2.11
N TRP A 63 -10.18 3.04 2.99
CA TRP A 63 -10.37 4.32 3.67
C TRP A 63 -9.72 4.26 5.04
N LEU A 64 -8.77 5.16 5.26
CA LEU A 64 -8.02 5.31 6.50
C LEU A 64 -8.60 6.51 7.26
N THR A 65 -9.09 6.25 8.47
CA THR A 65 -9.50 7.27 9.45
C THR A 65 -8.62 7.12 10.70
N ASP A 66 -8.69 8.09 11.62
CA ASP A 66 -7.76 8.20 12.76
C ASP A 66 -7.53 6.89 13.54
N ASN A 67 -8.52 6.00 13.61
CA ASN A 67 -8.41 4.74 14.35
C ASN A 67 -8.84 3.49 13.55
N GLU A 68 -9.22 3.62 12.28
CA GLU A 68 -9.79 2.52 11.52
C GLU A 68 -9.31 2.52 10.07
N GLN A 69 -8.98 1.32 9.59
CA GLN A 69 -8.78 1.02 8.18
C GLN A 69 -9.95 0.17 7.68
N ARG A 70 -10.66 0.67 6.68
CA ARG A 70 -11.84 0.00 6.12
C ARG A 70 -11.61 -0.30 4.66
N MET A 71 -11.65 -1.58 4.30
CA MET A 71 -11.59 -2.00 2.89
C MET A 71 -12.89 -1.62 2.19
N SER A 72 -12.77 -0.95 1.07
CA SER A 72 -13.88 -0.58 0.19
C SER A 72 -14.07 -1.66 -0.88
N ASP A 73 -15.34 -1.89 -1.24
CA ASP A 73 -15.72 -2.72 -2.39
C ASP A 73 -15.83 -1.90 -3.69
N THR A 74 -15.56 -0.59 -3.63
CA THR A 74 -15.53 0.26 -4.82
C THR A 74 -14.50 -0.29 -5.82
N ILE A 75 -14.91 -0.39 -7.08
CA ILE A 75 -14.04 -0.86 -8.15
C ILE A 75 -12.77 -0.02 -8.25
N ASN A 76 -11.62 -0.67 -8.35
CA ASN A 76 -10.29 -0.02 -8.35
C ASN A 76 -10.13 1.09 -9.39
N ASN A 77 -10.83 0.98 -10.52
CA ASN A 77 -10.82 1.97 -11.59
C ASN A 77 -11.28 3.37 -11.11
N ALA A 78 -11.97 3.45 -9.98
CA ALA A 78 -12.36 4.71 -9.36
C ALA A 78 -11.14 5.59 -8.98
N ILE A 79 -9.99 4.99 -8.63
CA ILE A 79 -8.76 5.73 -8.32
C ILE A 79 -8.32 6.60 -9.51
N GLU A 80 -8.31 6.04 -10.72
CA GLU A 80 -7.91 6.77 -11.93
C GLU A 80 -8.88 7.91 -12.26
N ILE A 81 -10.18 7.66 -12.07
CA ILE A 81 -11.23 8.66 -12.30
C ILE A 81 -11.07 9.83 -11.32
N TRP A 82 -10.93 9.54 -10.01
CA TRP A 82 -10.78 10.57 -8.99
C TRP A 82 -9.46 11.34 -9.08
N LEU A 83 -8.40 10.72 -9.58
CA LEU A 83 -7.17 11.42 -9.90
C LEU A 83 -7.38 12.36 -11.10
N SER A 84 -8.03 11.87 -12.15
CA SER A 84 -8.25 12.63 -13.38
C SER A 84 -9.16 13.83 -13.17
N ASP A 85 -10.16 13.74 -12.28
CA ASP A 85 -11.08 14.84 -11.99
C ASP A 85 -10.63 15.73 -10.81
N GLY A 86 -9.51 15.38 -10.16
CA GLY A 86 -8.95 16.09 -9.01
C GLY A 86 -9.76 15.95 -7.72
N SER A 87 -10.55 14.88 -7.58
CA SER A 87 -11.24 14.53 -6.33
C SER A 87 -10.29 13.96 -5.29
N ILE A 88 -9.20 13.34 -5.72
CA ILE A 88 -8.10 12.91 -4.85
C ILE A 88 -6.75 13.38 -5.39
N GLU A 89 -5.76 13.48 -4.50
CA GLU A 89 -4.38 13.82 -4.85
C GLU A 89 -3.42 12.86 -4.17
N GLU A 90 -2.47 12.31 -4.92
CA GLU A 90 -1.47 11.39 -4.37
C GLU A 90 -0.50 12.12 -3.45
N VAL A 91 -0.33 11.58 -2.24
CA VAL A 91 0.59 12.11 -1.24
C VAL A 91 1.72 11.13 -0.99
N LEU A 92 2.94 11.65 -0.99
CA LEU A 92 4.11 10.88 -0.57
C LEU A 92 4.09 10.79 0.94
N VAL A 93 3.54 9.70 1.48
CA VAL A 93 3.75 9.40 2.90
C VAL A 93 5.22 9.01 3.03
N PRO A 94 6.00 9.67 3.92
CA PRO A 94 7.33 9.17 4.22
C PRO A 94 7.14 7.75 4.74
N SER A 95 7.63 6.78 3.96
CA SER A 95 7.75 5.38 4.38
C SER A 95 8.36 5.42 5.77
N SER A 96 7.56 5.06 6.77
CA SER A 96 7.96 5.17 8.17
C SER A 96 9.00 4.10 8.39
N ALA A 97 10.23 4.44 8.03
CA ALA A 97 11.43 3.71 8.37
C ALA A 97 11.33 3.40 9.86
N SER A 98 11.13 2.12 10.15
CA SER A 98 11.67 1.41 11.30
C SER A 98 11.98 2.34 12.45
N ARG A 99 10.95 2.81 13.15
CA ARG A 99 11.09 3.54 14.41
C ARG A 99 11.42 2.53 15.52
N VAL A 100 12.39 1.66 15.27
CA VAL A 100 13.08 0.90 16.33
C VAL A 100 14.10 1.86 16.90
N ALA A 101 13.70 2.42 18.03
CA ALA A 101 14.46 3.18 18.99
C ALA A 101 15.98 2.98 18.87
N ARG A 102 16.69 4.04 18.50
CA ARG A 102 18.03 4.28 19.03
C ARG A 102 17.90 4.40 20.56
N SER A 103 18.11 3.30 21.27
CA SER A 103 18.52 3.33 22.66
C SER A 103 19.97 2.86 22.71
N ASP A 104 20.85 3.66 22.10
CA ASP A 104 22.28 3.58 22.37
C ASP A 104 22.55 4.38 23.64
N GLY A 105 22.83 3.67 24.72
CA GLY A 105 23.42 4.26 25.91
C GLY A 105 23.64 3.27 27.05
N PRO A 106 24.68 2.43 27.03
CA PRO A 106 25.33 1.99 28.25
C PRO A 106 26.56 2.88 28.48
N SER A 107 26.47 3.82 29.42
CA SER A 107 27.66 4.47 29.95
C SER A 107 27.57 4.60 31.47
N GLY A 108 28.32 3.73 32.14
CA GLY A 108 28.45 3.64 33.59
C GLY A 108 28.71 2.18 33.95
N ARG A 109 29.84 1.76 34.48
CA ARG A 109 30.92 2.44 35.20
C ARG A 109 32.22 1.69 34.93
N LYS A 110 33.33 2.43 34.85
CA LYS A 110 34.68 1.88 35.00
C LYS A 110 34.90 1.44 36.45
N HIS A 111 35.64 0.35 36.57
CA HIS A 111 36.22 -0.22 37.77
C HIS A 111 37.58 0.44 38.02
N GLU A 112 37.83 0.91 39.24
CA GLU A 112 39.11 1.32 39.88
C GLU A 112 38.65 1.87 41.25
N GLU A 113 39.07 1.47 42.44
CA GLU A 113 40.14 0.61 42.98
C GLU A 113 39.61 0.03 44.32
#